data_AF-A0A2Z4UZF5-F1
#
_entry.id   AF-A0A2Z4UZF5-F1
#
_cell.length_a   1.000
_cell.length_b   1.000
_cell.length_c   1.000
_cell.angle_alpha   90.00
_cell.angle_beta   90.00
_cell.angle_gamma   90.00
#
_symmetry.space_group_name_H-M   'P 1'
#
loop_
_entity.id
_entity.type
_entity.pdbx_description
1 polymer ?
#
loop_
_entity_poly.entity_id
_entity_poly.type
_entity_poly.pdbx_seq_one_letter_code
_entity_poly.pdbx_strand_id
1 'polypeptide(L)'
;MTKGLFRPLHAAGLLALSALALTLSTALPTQATGAGARHLSGDTGRRDATAEAVSVSRVFCPRGTVVQAGGYSTAHRDLARGGSPGHTVLASHPVTDAEGRTGWYASASHADVTAHVVCASAPDGD
;
A
#
# COMPACT_ATOMS: atom_id res chain seq x y z
N MET A 1 -71.14 -29.29 15.04
CA MET A 1 -71.70 -27.94 15.23
C MET A 1 -70.94 -27.27 16.37
N THR A 2 -70.61 -26.00 16.17
CA THR A 2 -69.56 -25.17 16.80
C THR A 2 -69.88 -24.61 18.19
N LYS A 3 -68.84 -24.43 19.03
CA LYS A 3 -68.53 -23.30 19.96
C LYS A 3 -67.57 -23.82 21.05
N GLY A 4 -66.49 -23.16 21.45
CA GLY A 4 -65.93 -21.86 21.16
C GLY A 4 -64.85 -21.52 22.21
N LEU A 5 -64.34 -20.30 22.10
CA LEU A 5 -63.63 -19.47 23.11
C LEU A 5 -62.09 -19.43 23.13
N PHE A 6 -61.66 -18.17 23.17
CA PHE A 6 -60.33 -17.58 23.15
C PHE A 6 -59.54 -17.73 24.46
N ARG A 7 -58.23 -17.98 24.32
CA ARG A 7 -57.00 -17.42 24.98
C ARG A 7 -57.10 -16.81 26.40
N PRO A 8 -56.10 -17.00 27.29
CA PRO A 8 -54.84 -16.21 27.19
C PRO A 8 -53.53 -16.90 27.63
N LEU A 9 -52.43 -16.22 27.26
CA LEU A 9 -51.01 -16.50 27.49
C LEU A 9 -50.66 -16.73 28.96
N HIS A 10 -49.68 -17.59 29.25
CA HIS A 10 -48.62 -17.28 30.24
C HIS A 10 -47.26 -17.69 29.69
N ALA A 11 -46.35 -16.72 29.73
CA ALA A 11 -44.97 -16.80 29.34
C ALA A 11 -44.14 -17.57 30.38
N ALA A 12 -43.21 -18.39 29.92
CA ALA A 12 -41.95 -18.77 30.57
C ALA A 12 -41.34 -19.84 29.67
N GLY A 13 -40.34 -19.53 28.85
CA GLY A 13 -38.97 -19.53 29.34
C GLY A 13 -38.14 -20.41 28.41
N LEU A 14 -37.97 -19.97 27.16
CA LEU A 14 -37.03 -20.58 26.22
C LEU A 14 -35.70 -19.83 26.34
N LEU A 15 -34.87 -20.22 27.30
CA LEU A 15 -33.43 -19.94 27.24
C LEU A 15 -32.75 -21.19 26.69
N ALA A 16 -32.87 -21.36 25.36
CA ALA A 16 -32.18 -22.40 24.62
C ALA A 16 -30.82 -21.86 24.13
N LEU A 17 -29.77 -22.37 24.76
CA LEU A 17 -28.49 -22.77 24.15
C LEU A 17 -27.76 -21.72 23.29
N SER A 18 -26.96 -20.90 23.98
CA SER A 18 -25.78 -20.25 23.44
C SER A 18 -24.68 -21.28 23.17
N ALA A 19 -24.45 -21.64 21.90
CA ALA A 19 -23.18 -22.19 21.39
C ALA A 19 -23.12 -22.17 19.86
N LEU A 20 -23.04 -20.98 19.25
CA LEU A 20 -22.53 -20.85 17.89
C LEU A 20 -21.00 -20.78 17.96
N ALA A 21 -20.35 -21.95 17.92
CA ALA A 21 -18.93 -22.05 17.66
C ALA A 21 -18.68 -21.77 16.17
N LEU A 22 -18.56 -20.49 15.80
CA LEU A 22 -17.98 -20.11 14.52
C LEU A 22 -16.46 -20.24 14.62
N THR A 23 -15.93 -21.45 14.43
CA THR A 23 -14.53 -21.61 14.04
C THR A 23 -14.42 -21.21 12.57
N LEU A 24 -14.41 -19.90 12.30
CA LEU A 24 -13.88 -19.38 11.04
C LEU A 24 -12.37 -19.65 11.08
N SER A 25 -11.98 -20.82 10.57
CA SER A 25 -10.63 -21.02 10.07
C SER A 25 -10.46 -20.07 8.89
N THR A 26 -10.08 -18.83 9.20
CA THR A 26 -9.44 -17.95 8.23
C THR A 26 -8.08 -18.55 7.95
N ALA A 27 -8.07 -19.61 7.14
CA ALA A 27 -6.87 -19.96 6.40
C ALA A 27 -6.57 -18.74 5.54
N LEU A 28 -5.72 -17.84 6.03
CA LEU A 28 -5.10 -16.85 5.18
C LEU A 28 -4.52 -17.65 4.01
N PRO A 29 -4.77 -17.26 2.75
CA PRO A 29 -4.04 -17.85 1.66
C PRO A 29 -2.57 -17.61 1.99
N THR A 30 -1.88 -18.68 2.40
CA THR A 30 -0.43 -18.71 2.44
C THR A 30 -0.05 -18.72 0.97
N GLN A 31 -0.05 -17.53 0.36
CA GLN A 31 0.54 -17.38 -0.95
C GLN A 31 1.97 -17.86 -0.77
N ALA A 32 2.27 -18.96 -1.47
CA ALA A 32 3.61 -19.49 -1.57
C ALA A 32 4.53 -18.29 -1.82
N THR A 33 5.49 -18.09 -0.92
CA THR A 33 6.49 -17.05 -1.04
C THR A 33 7.37 -17.44 -2.22
N GLY A 34 6.90 -17.17 -3.44
CA GLY A 34 7.75 -17.15 -4.63
C GLY A 34 8.93 -16.24 -4.30
N ALA A 35 10.13 -16.65 -4.71
CA ALA A 35 11.42 -16.00 -4.46
C ALA A 35 11.27 -14.53 -3.99
N GLY A 36 11.58 -14.32 -2.70
CA GLY A 36 11.04 -13.26 -1.85
C GLY A 36 11.07 -11.85 -2.43
N ALA A 37 10.04 -11.07 -2.07
CA ALA A 37 9.93 -9.68 -2.45
C ALA A 37 11.20 -8.89 -2.09
N ARG A 38 11.73 -8.12 -3.06
CA ARG A 38 12.97 -7.37 -2.90
C ARG A 38 12.69 -5.87 -2.92
N HIS A 39 13.17 -5.18 -1.90
CA HIS A 39 13.17 -3.72 -1.85
C HIS A 39 14.35 -3.14 -2.63
N LEU A 40 14.09 -2.12 -3.45
CA LEU A 40 15.08 -1.34 -4.19
C LEU A 40 14.86 0.14 -3.95
N SER A 41 15.95 0.91 -3.96
CA SER A 41 15.92 2.38 -3.86
C SER A 41 16.59 2.98 -5.09
N GLY A 42 16.01 4.06 -5.60
CA GLY A 42 16.62 4.85 -6.64
C GLY A 42 17.73 5.75 -6.09
N ASP A 43 18.43 6.43 -6.98
CA ASP A 43 19.33 7.49 -6.57
C ASP A 43 18.53 8.65 -5.96
N THR A 44 19.08 9.28 -4.93
CA THR A 44 18.48 10.49 -4.36
C THR A 44 18.50 11.60 -5.41
N GLY A 45 17.32 12.13 -5.70
CA GLY A 45 17.12 13.20 -6.65
C GLY A 45 17.88 14.45 -6.27
N ARG A 46 18.58 15.03 -7.25
CA ARG A 46 19.22 16.34 -7.10
C ARG A 46 18.19 17.44 -7.40
N ARG A 47 18.18 18.47 -6.57
CA ARG A 47 17.38 19.68 -6.81
C ARG A 47 17.87 20.43 -8.03
N ASP A 48 16.94 20.87 -8.87
CA ASP A 48 17.21 21.77 -9.99
C ASP A 48 17.43 23.22 -9.52
N ALA A 49 17.70 24.13 -10.47
CA ALA A 49 17.95 25.54 -10.21
C ALA A 49 16.67 26.40 -10.24
N THR A 50 15.49 25.79 -10.23
CA THR A 50 14.21 26.53 -10.21
C THR A 50 13.97 27.16 -8.84
N ALA A 51 13.02 28.09 -8.77
CA ALA A 51 12.62 28.68 -7.49
C ALA A 51 12.07 27.61 -6.53
N GLU A 52 11.36 26.63 -7.08
CA GLU A 52 10.77 25.48 -6.39
C GLU A 52 11.81 24.42 -6.00
N ALA A 53 13.02 24.49 -6.57
CA ALA A 53 14.13 23.58 -6.34
C ALA A 53 13.69 22.11 -6.39
N VAL A 54 13.15 21.69 -7.54
CA VAL A 54 12.52 20.37 -7.71
C VAL A 54 13.56 19.28 -7.82
N SER A 55 13.38 18.18 -7.08
CA SER A 55 14.16 16.95 -7.22
C SER A 55 13.30 15.80 -7.72
N VAL A 56 13.93 14.85 -8.41
CA VAL A 56 13.27 13.69 -9.03
C VAL A 56 14.09 12.43 -8.76
N SER A 57 13.41 11.34 -8.43
CA SER A 57 14.01 10.01 -8.29
C SER A 57 13.15 8.95 -8.96
N ARG A 58 13.81 7.94 -9.52
CA ARG A 58 13.18 6.79 -10.20
C ARG A 58 13.92 5.52 -9.84
N VAL A 59 13.19 4.43 -9.72
CA VAL A 59 13.75 3.09 -9.55
C VAL A 59 12.90 2.08 -10.29
N PHE A 60 13.53 1.13 -10.97
CA PHE A 60 12.85 0.09 -11.75
C PHE A 60 13.14 -1.29 -11.19
N CYS A 61 12.12 -2.14 -11.23
CA CYS A 61 12.27 -3.54 -10.93
C CYS A 61 13.14 -4.24 -12.00
N PRO A 62 13.96 -5.24 -11.63
CA PRO A 62 14.68 -6.06 -12.58
C PRO A 62 13.73 -6.78 -13.55
N ARG A 63 14.24 -7.19 -14.72
CA ARG A 63 13.47 -8.02 -15.64
C ARG A 63 13.01 -9.31 -14.95
N GLY A 64 11.81 -9.79 -15.30
CA GLY A 64 11.19 -10.98 -14.69
C GLY A 64 10.52 -10.72 -13.34
N THR A 65 10.45 -9.47 -12.88
CA THR A 65 9.77 -9.08 -11.65
C THR A 65 8.72 -7.99 -11.91
N VAL A 66 7.73 -7.91 -11.02
CA VAL A 66 6.63 -6.94 -11.06
C VAL A 66 6.65 -6.08 -9.80
N VAL A 67 6.17 -4.83 -9.91
CA VAL A 67 5.98 -3.94 -8.77
C VAL A 67 4.84 -4.46 -7.89
N GLN A 68 5.14 -4.77 -6.64
CA GLN A 68 4.16 -5.10 -5.61
C GLN A 68 3.72 -3.86 -4.82
N ALA A 69 4.66 -2.95 -4.54
CA ALA A 69 4.42 -1.69 -3.85
C ALA A 69 5.51 -0.67 -4.20
N GLY A 70 5.26 0.61 -3.96
CA GLY A 70 6.27 1.64 -4.07
C GLY A 70 5.97 2.86 -3.21
N GLY A 71 6.93 3.77 -3.13
CA GLY A 71 6.84 4.96 -2.30
C GLY A 71 8.07 5.85 -2.41
N TYR A 72 8.28 6.71 -1.43
CA TYR A 72 9.37 7.66 -1.40
C TYR A 72 9.83 7.98 0.02
N SER A 73 11.04 8.51 0.14
CA SER A 73 11.52 9.23 1.32
C SER A 73 12.01 10.62 0.91
N THR A 74 11.90 11.58 1.82
CA THR A 74 12.42 12.94 1.63
C THR A 74 13.48 13.25 2.66
N ALA A 75 14.53 13.95 2.24
CA ALA A 75 15.60 14.42 3.10
C ALA A 75 15.81 15.93 2.88
N HIS A 76 16.27 16.58 3.94
CA HIS A 76 16.38 18.02 4.01
C HIS A 76 17.84 18.38 4.31
N ARG A 77 18.51 19.09 3.41
CA ARG A 77 19.93 19.47 3.63
C ARG A 77 20.14 20.88 4.19
N ASP A 78 19.08 21.68 4.26
CA ASP A 78 19.20 23.12 4.56
C ASP A 78 18.29 23.57 5.72
N LEU A 79 18.41 22.93 6.89
CA LEU A 79 17.76 23.41 8.13
C LEU A 79 18.42 24.69 8.71
N ALA A 80 19.55 25.11 8.15
CA ALA A 80 20.41 26.13 8.76
C ALA A 80 19.97 27.59 8.55
N ARG A 81 18.89 27.87 7.79
CA ARG A 81 18.54 29.26 7.39
C ARG A 81 17.14 29.72 7.78
N GLY A 82 16.61 29.22 8.91
CA GLY A 82 15.57 29.91 9.69
C GLY A 82 14.20 30.14 9.03
N GLY A 83 13.93 29.52 7.88
CA GLY A 83 12.61 29.47 7.28
C GLY A 83 12.49 28.17 6.50
N SER A 84 11.51 27.34 6.84
CA SER A 84 11.21 26.14 6.04
C SER A 84 10.35 26.56 4.86
N PRO A 85 10.87 26.63 3.62
CA PRO A 85 9.98 26.47 2.47
C PRO A 85 9.34 25.09 2.62
N GLY A 86 8.00 25.04 2.72
CA GLY A 86 7.29 23.78 2.97
C GLY A 86 7.68 22.74 1.92
N HIS A 87 8.26 21.62 2.34
CA HIS A 87 8.53 20.50 1.45
C HIS A 87 7.21 19.94 0.98
N THR A 88 7.10 19.76 -0.33
CA THR A 88 5.90 19.18 -0.90
C THR A 88 6.31 18.09 -1.86
N VAL A 89 5.74 16.90 -1.63
CA VAL A 89 5.81 15.83 -2.62
C VAL A 89 4.86 16.21 -3.73
N LEU A 90 5.42 16.38 -4.92
CA LEU A 90 4.67 16.82 -6.09
C LEU A 90 4.02 15.63 -6.79
N ALA A 91 4.70 14.48 -6.78
CA ALA A 91 4.21 13.25 -7.40
C ALA A 91 4.88 12.01 -6.79
N SER A 92 4.11 10.92 -6.75
CA SER A 92 4.57 9.57 -6.38
C SER A 92 3.66 8.54 -7.03
N HIS A 93 4.15 7.81 -8.02
CA HIS A 93 3.31 6.89 -8.80
C HIS A 93 4.13 5.78 -9.48
N PRO A 94 3.49 4.66 -9.87
CA PRO A 94 4.15 3.66 -10.70
C PRO A 94 4.52 4.23 -12.07
N VAL A 95 5.60 3.71 -12.65
CA VAL A 95 6.06 4.08 -14.00
C VAL A 95 6.56 2.86 -14.76
N THR A 96 6.60 2.98 -16.09
CA THR A 96 7.18 1.98 -16.99
C THR A 96 8.23 2.64 -17.86
N ASP A 97 9.40 2.02 -18.02
CA ASP A 97 10.43 2.51 -18.96
C ASP A 97 10.18 2.06 -20.39
N ALA A 98 11.02 2.52 -21.32
CA ALA A 98 10.89 2.18 -22.74
C ALA A 98 11.09 0.68 -23.01
N GLU A 99 11.81 -0.01 -22.11
CA GLU A 99 12.06 -1.45 -22.15
C GLU A 99 10.94 -2.29 -21.49
N GLY A 100 9.87 -1.64 -21.01
CA GLY A 100 8.72 -2.30 -20.39
C GLY A 100 8.91 -2.71 -18.93
N ARG A 101 9.98 -2.28 -18.25
CA ARG A 101 10.17 -2.53 -16.82
C ARG A 101 9.29 -1.60 -16.02
N THR A 102 8.58 -2.18 -15.04
CA THR A 102 7.78 -1.42 -14.09
C THR A 102 8.64 -0.94 -12.92
N GLY A 103 8.29 0.22 -12.36
CA GLY A 103 9.06 0.87 -11.32
C GLY A 103 8.25 1.91 -10.55
N TRP A 104 8.94 2.75 -9.79
CA TRP A 104 8.34 3.84 -9.03
C TRP A 104 9.05 5.17 -9.32
N TYR A 105 8.24 6.22 -9.44
CA TYR A 105 8.67 7.60 -9.63
C TYR A 105 8.29 8.44 -8.42
N ALA A 106 9.16 9.36 -8.02
CA ALA A 106 8.83 10.39 -7.05
C ALA A 106 9.48 11.74 -7.41
N SER A 107 8.78 12.84 -7.11
CA SER A 107 9.34 14.20 -7.17
C SER A 107 8.90 15.06 -6.00
N ALA A 108 9.76 15.98 -5.57
CA ALA A 108 9.48 16.89 -4.47
C ALA A 108 10.05 18.29 -4.73
N SER A 109 9.39 19.33 -4.20
CA SER A 109 9.92 20.69 -4.14
C SER A 109 10.67 20.92 -2.83
N HIS A 110 11.76 21.69 -2.90
CA HIS A 110 12.59 22.10 -1.76
C HIS A 110 13.13 20.96 -0.87
N ALA A 111 13.08 19.71 -1.33
CA ALA A 111 13.59 18.54 -0.62
C ALA A 111 14.36 17.66 -1.60
N ASP A 112 15.30 16.87 -1.07
CA ASP A 112 15.88 15.75 -1.80
C ASP A 112 14.90 14.58 -1.68
N VAL A 113 14.55 13.91 -2.78
CA VAL A 113 13.61 12.77 -2.80
C VAL A 113 14.29 11.49 -3.24
N THR A 114 13.95 10.36 -2.63
CA THR A 114 14.41 9.03 -3.06
C THR A 114 13.20 8.14 -3.30
N ALA A 115 13.08 7.55 -4.49
CA ALA A 115 12.02 6.61 -4.82
C ALA A 115 12.35 5.19 -4.31
N HIS A 116 11.34 4.47 -3.86
CA HIS A 116 11.44 3.11 -3.35
C HIS A 116 10.44 2.20 -4.06
N VAL A 117 10.84 0.94 -4.30
CA VAL A 117 9.96 -0.06 -4.91
C VAL A 117 10.20 -1.42 -4.27
N VAL A 118 9.12 -2.20 -4.14
CA VAL A 118 9.14 -3.60 -3.74
C VAL A 118 8.79 -4.43 -4.96
N CYS A 119 9.71 -5.28 -5.39
CA CYS A 119 9.58 -6.12 -6.56
C CYS A 119 9.33 -7.57 -6.14
N ALA A 120 8.35 -8.22 -6.75
CA ALA A 120 8.10 -9.65 -6.59
C ALA A 120 8.30 -10.38 -7.92
N SER A 121 8.57 -11.68 -7.87
CA SER A 121 8.59 -12.51 -9.08
C SER A 121 7.25 -12.36 -9.82
N ALA A 122 7.28 -12.21 -11.14
CA ALA A 122 6.06 -12.24 -11.92
C ALA A 122 5.38 -13.61 -11.68
N PRO A 123 4.04 -13.67 -11.52
CA PRO A 123 3.36 -14.95 -11.53
C PRO A 123 3.65 -15.64 -12.87
N ASP A 124 3.98 -16.93 -12.82
CA ASP A 124 4.06 -17.74 -14.03
C ASP A 124 2.69 -17.65 -14.72
N GLY A 125 2.67 -17.14 -15.95
CA GLY A 125 1.45 -17.05 -16.74
C GLY A 125 1.10 -18.44 -17.25
N ASP A 126 0.02 -19.02 -16.71
CA ASP A 126 -0.64 -20.21 -17.27
C ASP A 126 -1.35 -19.87 -18.61
#